data_AF-A0A7W9BBJ5-F1
#
_entry.id   AF-A0A7W9BBJ5-F1
#
_cell.length_a   1.000
_cell.length_b   1.000
_cell.length_c   1.000
_cell.angle_alpha   90.00
_cell.angle_beta   90.00
_cell.angle_gamma   90.00
#
_symmetry.space_group_name_H-M   'P 1'
#
loop_
_entity.id
_entity.type
_entity.pdbx_description
1 polymer ?
#
loop_
_entity_poly.entity_id
_entity_poly.type
_entity_poly.pdbx_seq_one_letter_code
_entity_poly.pdbx_strand_id
1 'polypeptide(L)'
;MAFLFIPALAALSVALAMPLYAGLPTMTERVWRSTLVYGLVGAYPPALVLGVPAYFMLRRHFEPRLISCALAAPIVAALPWLFLTLVSAPDQASIGDHATIINGSFTAYGWLMNAQFVGGIGLAGAAGGALFWAIAAAGRGVGKHRF
;
A
#
# COMPACT_ATOMS: atom_id res chain seq x y z
N MET A 1 12.87 6.31 10.90
CA MET A 1 12.28 5.03 11.37
C MET A 1 10.91 4.75 10.77
N ALA A 2 9.95 5.70 10.78
CA ALA A 2 8.61 5.46 10.21
C ALA A 2 8.61 4.96 8.74
N PHE A 3 9.41 5.57 7.86
CA PHE A 3 9.55 5.14 6.46
C PHE A 3 10.21 3.77 6.25
N LEU A 4 10.81 3.18 7.28
CA LEU A 4 11.39 1.84 7.21
C LEU A 4 10.35 0.78 7.62
N PHE A 5 9.67 1.00 8.74
CA PHE A 5 8.79 0.00 9.35
C PHE A 5 7.38 -0.03 8.75
N ILE A 6 6.83 1.12 8.36
CA ILE A 6 5.44 1.22 7.89
C ILE A 6 5.24 0.50 6.55
N PRO A 7 6.10 0.67 5.54
CA PRO A 7 5.97 -0.09 4.29
C PRO A 7 6.07 -1.61 4.50
N ALA A 8 6.99 -2.06 5.37
CA ALA A 8 7.12 -3.48 5.71
C ALA A 8 5.86 -4.02 6.40
N LEU A 9 5.31 -3.28 7.35
CA LEU A 9 4.10 -3.69 8.07
C LEU A 9 2.88 -3.71 7.15
N ALA A 10 2.74 -2.73 6.26
CA ALA A 10 1.68 -2.71 5.26
C ALA A 10 1.81 -3.90 4.29
N ALA A 11 3.01 -4.18 3.78
CA ALA A 11 3.27 -5.31 2.90
C ALA A 11 2.97 -6.66 3.58
N LEU A 12 3.32 -6.82 4.86
CA LEU A 12 3.02 -8.01 5.64
C LEU A 12 1.50 -8.18 5.84
N SER A 13 0.80 -7.12 6.22
CA SER A 13 -0.65 -7.14 6.42
C SER A 13 -1.40 -7.53 5.14
N VAL A 14 -1.02 -6.97 3.99
CA VAL A 14 -1.61 -7.32 2.70
C VAL A 14 -1.25 -8.78 2.33
N ALA A 15 -0.02 -9.22 2.56
CA ALA A 15 0.39 -10.61 2.29
C ALA A 15 -0.35 -11.65 3.14
N LEU A 16 -0.68 -11.31 4.39
CA LEU A 16 -1.46 -12.17 5.28
C LEU A 16 -2.91 -12.33 4.80
N ALA A 17 -3.51 -11.24 4.29
CA ALA A 17 -4.88 -11.25 3.79
C ALA A 17 -5.00 -11.83 2.37
N MET A 18 -4.04 -11.51 1.50
CA MET A 18 -4.08 -11.83 0.07
C MET A 18 -2.69 -12.28 -0.43
N PRO A 19 -2.26 -13.52 -0.12
CA PRO A 19 -1.00 -14.04 -0.59
C PRO A 19 -1.03 -14.23 -2.12
N LEU A 20 -0.06 -13.64 -2.81
CA LEU A 20 0.05 -13.66 -4.27
C LEU A 20 0.36 -15.07 -4.80
N TYR A 21 1.10 -15.87 -4.03
CA TYR A 21 1.57 -17.19 -4.44
C TYR A 21 0.72 -18.32 -3.85
N ALA A 22 -0.56 -18.42 -4.25
CA ALA A 22 -1.47 -19.45 -3.74
C ALA A 22 -1.05 -20.92 -4.03
N GLY A 23 -0.08 -21.15 -4.94
CA GLY A 23 0.39 -22.48 -5.34
C GLY A 23 1.51 -23.10 -4.48
N LEU A 24 2.09 -22.37 -3.52
CA LEU A 24 3.22 -22.87 -2.72
C LEU A 24 2.78 -23.85 -1.60
N PRO A 25 3.65 -24.76 -1.14
CA PRO A 25 3.24 -25.84 -0.23
C PRO A 25 2.88 -25.38 1.19
N THR A 26 3.52 -24.34 1.73
CA THR A 26 3.31 -23.89 3.12
C THR A 26 2.82 -22.45 3.20
N MET A 27 1.86 -22.18 4.11
CA MET A 27 1.29 -20.84 4.31
C MET A 27 2.35 -19.79 4.66
N THR A 28 3.33 -20.18 5.49
CA THR A 28 4.44 -19.29 5.88
C THR A 28 5.25 -18.83 4.67
N GLU A 29 5.55 -19.72 3.72
CA GLU A 29 6.33 -19.37 2.54
C GLU A 29 5.53 -18.54 1.54
N ARG A 30 4.22 -18.80 1.43
CA ARG A 30 3.28 -17.96 0.66
C ARG A 30 3.30 -16.52 1.16
N VAL A 31 3.11 -16.33 2.46
CA VAL A 31 3.09 -15.00 3.08
C VAL A 31 4.45 -14.34 2.93
N TRP A 32 5.54 -15.03 3.27
CA TRP A 32 6.89 -14.46 3.21
C TRP A 32 7.25 -13.95 1.82
N ARG A 33 7.08 -14.77 0.78
CA ARG A 33 7.40 -14.38 -0.60
C ARG A 33 6.46 -13.27 -1.10
N SER A 34 5.18 -13.31 -0.72
CA SER A 34 4.23 -12.26 -1.06
C SER A 34 4.57 -10.93 -0.37
N THR A 35 5.01 -10.96 0.90
CA THR A 35 5.48 -9.78 1.64
C THR A 35 6.67 -9.15 0.96
N LEU A 36 7.62 -9.95 0.46
CA LEU A 36 8.76 -9.43 -0.30
C LEU A 36 8.33 -8.72 -1.57
N VAL A 37 7.40 -9.30 -2.34
CA VAL A 37 6.89 -8.66 -3.57
C VAL A 37 6.12 -7.38 -3.27
N TYR A 38 5.15 -7.43 -2.35
CA TYR A 38 4.40 -6.24 -1.95
C TYR A 38 5.32 -5.16 -1.35
N GLY A 39 6.34 -5.56 -0.60
CA GLY A 39 7.34 -4.66 -0.02
C GLY A 39 8.20 -3.99 -1.10
N LEU A 40 8.91 -4.80 -1.89
CA LEU A 40 9.90 -4.33 -2.86
C LEU A 40 9.30 -3.61 -4.07
N VAL A 41 8.08 -3.99 -4.48
CA VAL A 41 7.44 -3.42 -5.66
C VAL A 41 6.36 -2.41 -5.26
N GLY A 42 5.56 -2.74 -4.26
CA GLY A 42 4.35 -1.98 -3.94
C GLY A 42 4.45 -0.97 -2.81
N ALA A 43 5.34 -1.17 -1.85
CA ALA A 43 5.36 -0.38 -0.63
C ALA A 43 6.58 0.55 -0.56
N TYR A 44 7.79 0.02 -0.69
CA TYR A 44 9.01 0.80 -0.58
C TYR A 44 9.22 1.79 -1.73
N PRO A 45 9.08 1.42 -3.02
CA PRO A 45 9.31 2.38 -4.10
C PRO A 45 8.36 3.57 -4.03
N PRO A 46 7.03 3.41 -3.86
CA PRO A 46 6.13 4.56 -3.74
C PRO A 46 6.39 5.37 -2.47
N ALA A 47 6.71 4.72 -1.35
CA ALA A 47 7.06 5.43 -0.12
C ALA A 47 8.33 6.27 -0.27
N LEU A 48 9.35 5.78 -0.97
CA LEU A 48 10.61 6.50 -1.20
C LEU A 48 10.49 7.57 -2.27
N VAL A 49 9.76 7.31 -3.35
CA VAL A 49 9.63 8.23 -4.49
C VAL A 49 8.60 9.32 -4.25
N LEU A 50 7.48 8.98 -3.61
CA LEU A 50 6.38 9.93 -3.36
C LEU A 50 6.32 10.33 -1.89
N GLY A 51 6.33 9.36 -0.98
CA GLY A 51 6.10 9.59 0.45
C GLY A 51 7.20 10.44 1.12
N VAL A 52 8.47 10.11 0.88
CA VAL A 52 9.62 10.80 1.48
C VAL A 52 9.69 12.25 0.98
N PRO A 53 9.75 12.55 -0.33
CA PRO A 53 9.78 13.93 -0.82
C PRO A 53 8.58 14.75 -0.36
N ALA A 54 7.36 14.19 -0.43
CA ALA A 54 6.16 14.86 0.02
C ALA A 54 6.25 15.24 1.50
N TYR A 55 6.71 14.34 2.36
CA TYR A 55 6.89 14.65 3.78
C TYR A 55 7.94 15.76 4.00
N PHE A 56 9.10 15.68 3.34
CA PHE A 56 10.16 16.68 3.51
C PHE A 56 9.77 18.07 3.00
N MET A 57 8.98 18.15 1.92
CA MET A 57 8.44 19.40 1.40
C MET A 57 7.33 19.96 2.31
N LEU A 58 6.36 19.13 2.70
CA LEU A 58 5.18 19.61 3.44
C LEU A 58 5.44 19.81 4.93
N ARG A 59 6.42 19.12 5.56
CA ARG A 59 6.67 19.22 7.01
C ARG A 59 7.02 20.63 7.49
N ARG A 60 7.45 21.53 6.59
CA ARG A 60 7.75 22.94 6.90
C ARG A 60 6.51 23.84 6.87
N HIS A 61 5.46 23.41 6.17
CA HIS A 61 4.26 24.22 5.92
C HIS A 61 3.00 23.65 6.59
N PHE A 62 2.97 22.36 6.87
CA PHE A 62 1.82 21.66 7.43
C PHE A 62 2.22 20.82 8.64
N GLU A 63 1.39 20.90 9.67
CA GLU A 63 1.47 19.94 10.76
C GLU A 63 0.90 18.59 10.29
N PRO A 64 1.60 17.46 10.53
CA PRO A 64 1.05 16.13 10.37
C PRO A 64 -0.09 15.96 11.37
N ARG A 65 -1.32 16.18 10.89
CA ARG A 65 -2.55 15.80 11.56
C ARG A 65 -2.88 14.35 11.19
N LEU A 66 -3.52 13.63 12.11
CA LEU A 66 -3.91 12.23 11.92
C LEU A 66 -4.70 12.05 10.61
N ILE A 67 -5.73 12.89 10.42
CA ILE A 67 -6.61 12.83 9.25
C ILE A 67 -5.83 13.05 7.95
N SER A 68 -4.96 14.06 7.90
CA SER A 68 -4.16 14.35 6.71
C SER A 68 -3.22 13.19 6.34
N CYS A 69 -2.58 12.56 7.34
CA CYS A 69 -1.71 11.41 7.11
C CYS A 69 -2.51 10.18 6.67
N ALA A 70 -3.66 9.92 7.30
CA ALA A 70 -4.55 8.81 6.97
C ALA A 70 -5.24 8.95 5.61
N LEU A 71 -5.42 10.17 5.08
CA LEU A 71 -5.97 10.40 3.74
C LEU A 71 -4.91 10.41 2.63
N ALA A 72 -3.70 10.90 2.92
CA ALA A 72 -2.62 10.96 1.92
C ALA A 72 -1.97 9.59 1.67
N ALA A 73 -1.79 8.79 2.72
CA ALA A 73 -1.11 7.50 2.62
C ALA A 73 -1.84 6.45 1.74
N PRO A 74 -3.19 6.33 1.74
CA PRO A 74 -3.92 5.49 0.80
C PRO A 74 -3.62 5.81 -0.66
N ILE A 75 -3.53 7.10 -1.01
CA ILE A 75 -3.26 7.55 -2.38
C ILE A 75 -1.86 7.09 -2.77
N VAL A 76 -0.86 7.36 -1.93
CA VAL A 76 0.52 6.95 -2.19
C VAL A 76 0.65 5.43 -2.31
N ALA A 77 -0.08 4.67 -1.49
CA ALA A 77 -0.05 3.22 -1.49
C ALA A 77 -0.77 2.61 -2.71
N ALA A 78 -1.97 3.08 -3.03
CA ALA A 78 -2.86 2.41 -3.98
C ALA A 78 -2.68 2.90 -5.42
N LEU A 79 -2.23 4.14 -5.64
CA LEU A 79 -2.10 4.75 -6.96
C LEU A 79 -1.12 4.00 -7.89
N PRO A 80 0.06 3.54 -7.45
CA PRO A 80 0.96 2.74 -8.29
C PRO A 80 0.33 1.43 -8.75
N TRP A 81 -0.43 0.77 -7.87
CA TRP A 81 -1.12 -0.47 -8.21
C TRP A 81 -2.26 -0.24 -9.18
N LEU A 82 -3.06 0.81 -8.97
CA LEU A 82 -4.10 1.20 -9.91
C LEU A 82 -3.51 1.52 -11.30
N PHE A 83 -2.38 2.24 -11.35
CA PHE A 83 -1.70 2.52 -12.60
C PHE A 83 -1.21 1.24 -13.29
N LEU A 84 -0.59 0.33 -12.55
CA LEU A 84 -0.12 -0.95 -13.08
C LEU A 84 -1.27 -1.80 -13.63
N THR A 85 -2.43 -1.85 -12.95
CA THR A 85 -3.58 -2.64 -13.42
C THR A 85 -4.21 -2.06 -14.68
N LEU A 86 -4.14 -0.74 -14.87
CA LEU A 86 -4.65 -0.08 -16.08
C LEU A 86 -3.71 -0.22 -17.28
N VAL A 87 -2.39 -0.22 -17.06
CA VAL A 87 -1.40 -0.27 -18.15
C VAL A 87 -1.02 -1.70 -18.55
N SER A 88 -1.10 -2.65 -17.61
CA SER A 88 -0.65 -4.03 -17.82
C SER A 88 -1.79 -5.01 -18.08
N ALA A 89 -2.92 -4.53 -18.62
CA ALA A 89 -4.10 -5.36 -18.85
C ALA A 89 -3.84 -6.43 -19.92
N PRO A 90 -3.88 -7.73 -19.59
CA PRO A 90 -3.75 -8.80 -20.57
C PRO A 90 -4.97 -8.85 -21.50
N ASP A 91 -4.82 -9.47 -22.66
CA ASP A 91 -5.90 -9.55 -23.65
C ASP A 91 -7.10 -10.41 -23.16
N GLN A 92 -6.82 -11.42 -22.32
CA GLN A 92 -7.81 -12.26 -21.65
C GLN A 92 -7.34 -12.61 -20.23
N ALA A 93 -8.25 -12.56 -19.26
CA ALA A 93 -8.00 -13.02 -17.89
C ALA A 93 -9.28 -13.51 -17.20
N SER A 94 -9.12 -14.47 -16.29
CA SER A 94 -10.21 -14.97 -15.45
C SER A 94 -9.71 -15.28 -14.03
N ILE A 95 -10.63 -15.22 -13.07
CA ILE A 95 -10.41 -15.65 -11.69
C ILE A 95 -11.55 -16.62 -11.35
N GLY A 96 -11.19 -17.89 -11.11
CA GLY A 96 -12.17 -18.96 -11.02
C GLY A 96 -12.97 -19.09 -12.32
N ASP A 97 -14.29 -19.17 -12.22
CA ASP A 97 -15.20 -19.29 -13.37
C ASP A 97 -15.66 -17.94 -13.93
N HIS A 98 -15.10 -16.82 -13.45
CA HIS A 98 -15.48 -15.47 -13.88
C HIS A 98 -14.38 -14.83 -14.75
N ALA A 99 -14.75 -14.43 -15.97
CA ALA A 99 -13.89 -13.62 -16.82
C ALA A 99 -13.72 -12.22 -16.22
N THR A 100 -12.48 -11.81 -15.97
CA THR A 100 -12.13 -10.49 -15.44
C THR A 100 -11.73 -9.53 -16.54
N ILE A 101 -11.14 -10.02 -17.63
CA ILE A 101 -10.76 -9.21 -18.80
C ILE A 101 -11.12 -9.98 -20.07
N ILE A 102 -11.79 -9.32 -21.02
CA ILE A 102 -12.14 -9.84 -22.35
C ILE A 102 -11.72 -8.80 -23.39
N ASN A 103 -10.91 -9.22 -24.37
CA ASN A 103 -10.36 -8.37 -25.44
C ASN A 103 -9.67 -7.11 -24.88
N GLY A 104 -8.83 -7.30 -23.86
CA GLY A 104 -8.11 -6.22 -23.17
C GLY A 104 -8.97 -5.30 -22.31
N SER A 105 -10.29 -5.51 -22.25
CA SER A 105 -11.22 -4.68 -21.47
C SER A 105 -11.70 -5.37 -20.19
N PHE A 106 -11.62 -4.66 -19.06
CA PHE A 106 -12.15 -5.16 -17.79
C PHE A 106 -13.67 -5.39 -17.87
N THR A 107 -14.11 -6.57 -17.45
CA THR A 107 -15.53 -6.87 -17.24
C THR A 107 -16.04 -6.20 -15.96
N ALA A 108 -17.35 -6.19 -15.72
CA ALA A 108 -17.91 -5.69 -14.45
C ALA A 108 -17.29 -6.41 -13.22
N TYR A 109 -17.06 -7.72 -13.34
CA TYR A 109 -16.41 -8.51 -12.30
C TYR A 109 -14.93 -8.15 -12.16
N GLY A 110 -14.23 -7.92 -13.27
CA GLY A 110 -12.85 -7.45 -13.27
C GLY A 110 -12.68 -6.09 -12.58
N TRP A 111 -13.58 -5.14 -12.84
CA TRP A 111 -13.60 -3.85 -12.16
C TRP A 111 -13.85 -3.98 -10.66
N LEU A 112 -14.79 -4.84 -10.26
CA LEU A 112 -15.06 -5.12 -8.85
C LEU A 112 -13.82 -5.69 -8.14
N MET A 113 -13.15 -6.67 -8.76
CA MET A 113 -11.95 -7.27 -8.20
C MET A 113 -10.80 -6.25 -8.11
N ASN A 114 -10.61 -5.42 -9.14
CA ASN A 114 -9.62 -4.36 -9.12
C ASN A 114 -9.91 -3.34 -8.01
N ALA A 115 -11.18 -2.95 -7.83
CA ALA A 115 -11.59 -2.05 -6.75
C ALA A 115 -11.37 -2.65 -5.36
N GLN A 116 -11.62 -3.94 -5.17
CA GLN A 116 -11.35 -4.63 -3.90
C GLN A 116 -9.84 -4.69 -3.60
N PHE A 117 -9.02 -5.01 -4.62
CA PHE A 117 -7.57 -5.07 -4.49
C PHE A 117 -6.98 -3.68 -4.15
N VAL A 118 -7.28 -2.67 -4.96
CA VAL A 118 -6.82 -1.28 -4.75
C VAL A 118 -7.38 -0.71 -3.44
N GLY A 119 -8.63 -1.01 -3.12
CA GLY A 119 -9.28 -0.60 -1.88
C GLY A 119 -8.61 -1.21 -0.64
N GLY A 120 -8.28 -2.51 -0.68
CA GLY A 120 -7.54 -3.19 0.38
C GLY A 120 -6.17 -2.57 0.63
N ILE A 121 -5.44 -2.26 -0.44
CA ILE A 121 -4.15 -1.54 -0.37
C ILE A 121 -4.35 -0.13 0.19
N GLY A 122 -5.38 0.58 -0.25
CA GLY A 122 -5.73 1.91 0.26
C GLY A 122 -6.02 1.90 1.77
N LEU A 123 -6.77 0.92 2.27
CA LEU A 123 -7.05 0.75 3.70
C LEU A 123 -5.78 0.46 4.50
N ALA A 124 -4.89 -0.42 3.99
CA ALA A 124 -3.58 -0.66 4.59
C ALA A 124 -2.73 0.63 4.59
N GLY A 125 -2.81 1.42 3.53
CA GLY A 125 -2.22 2.75 3.42
C GLY A 125 -2.75 3.72 4.49
N ALA A 126 -4.07 3.76 4.73
CA ALA A 126 -4.66 4.62 5.76
C ALA A 126 -4.15 4.27 7.16
N ALA A 127 -4.12 2.96 7.48
CA ALA A 127 -3.57 2.46 8.73
C ALA A 127 -2.07 2.82 8.86
N GLY A 128 -1.31 2.68 7.77
CA GLY A 128 0.08 3.12 7.70
C GLY A 128 0.25 4.62 7.94
N GLY A 129 -0.63 5.46 7.38
CA GLY A 129 -0.65 6.90 7.61
C GLY A 129 -0.97 7.28 9.05
N ALA A 130 -1.90 6.57 9.69
CA ALA A 130 -2.19 6.74 11.11
C ALA A 130 -1.00 6.34 12.00
N LEU A 131 -0.34 5.22 11.69
CA LEU A 131 0.86 4.77 12.39
C LEU A 131 2.04 5.75 12.17
N PHE A 132 2.19 6.29 10.97
CA PHE A 132 3.16 7.33 10.65
C PHE A 132 2.95 8.54 11.55
N TRP A 133 1.70 9.00 11.64
CA TRP A 133 1.34 10.10 12.51
C TRP A 133 1.68 9.80 13.98
N ALA A 134 1.35 8.61 14.49
CA ALA A 134 1.65 8.24 15.87
C ALA A 134 3.15 8.29 16.18
N ILE A 135 4.00 7.76 15.28
CA ILE A 135 5.46 7.81 15.42
C ILE A 135 5.97 9.25 15.34
N ALA A 136 5.46 10.04 14.37
CA ALA A 136 5.87 11.42 14.20
C ALA A 136 5.43 12.31 15.38
N ALA A 137 4.25 12.07 15.93
CA ALA A 137 3.72 12.75 17.11
C ALA A 137 4.50 12.39 18.38
N ALA A 138 4.83 11.11 18.58
CA ALA A 138 5.68 10.67 19.68
C ALA A 138 7.07 11.32 19.62
N GLY A 139 7.67 11.41 18.42
CA GLY A 139 8.96 12.07 18.22
C GLY A 139 8.96 13.57 18.52
N ARG A 140 7.81 14.26 18.43
CA ARG A 140 7.66 15.67 18.83
C ARG A 140 7.63 15.85 20.35
N GLY A 141 7.25 14.83 21.11
CA GLY A 141 7.25 14.85 22.58
C GLY A 141 8.64 14.73 23.19
N VAL A 142 9.57 14.04 22.51
CA VAL A 142 10.92 13.74 23.01
C VAL A 142 11.85 14.98 23.05
N GLY A 143 11.44 16.10 22.46
CA GLY A 143 12.18 17.38 22.48
C GLY A 143 11.65 18.45 23.45
N LYS A 144 10.58 18.19 24.22
CA LYS A 144 10.03 19.17 25.17
C LYS A 144 10.49 18.89 26.60
N HIS A 145 11.80 18.88 26.80
CA HIS A 145 12.38 19.16 28.12
C HIS A 145 13.67 19.97 27.94
N ARG A 146 13.69 21.14 28.61
CA ARG A 146 14.84 22.05 28.88
C ARG A 146 15.16 23.03 27.76
N PHE A 147 15.28 24.35 27.96
CA PHE A 147 15.24 25.25 29.12
C PHE A 147 14.47 26.52 28.70
#